data_AF-A0A832ASV6-F1
#
_entry.id   AF-A0A832ASV6-F1
#
_cell.length_a   1.000
_cell.length_b   1.000
_cell.length_c   1.000
_cell.angle_alpha   90.00
_cell.angle_beta   90.00
_cell.angle_gamma   90.00
#
_symmetry.space_group_name_H-M   'P 1'
#
loop_
_entity.id
_entity.type
_entity.pdbx_description
1 polymer ?
#
loop_
_entity_poly.entity_id
_entity_poly.type
_entity_poly.pdbx_seq_one_letter_code
_entity_poly.pdbx_strand_id
1 'polypeptide(L)'
;MMNRRHSADKALPLALAGEGEHVRIHGLKGGKGLTRRLMDLGLALGSEVRIIQRRPGGAMIVARGNLRVALGAGMAQKVMVTISPPEKPRDDEMLANGAAA
;
A
#
# COMPACT_ATOMS: atom_id res chain seq x y z
N MET A 1 -20.04 -18.06 -23.31
CA MET A 1 -18.58 -18.07 -23.02
C MET A 1 -18.20 -16.72 -22.43
N MET A 2 -18.15 -16.60 -21.09
CA MET A 2 -17.93 -15.31 -20.42
C MET A 2 -16.45 -14.89 -20.48
N ASN A 3 -16.08 -14.08 -21.46
CA ASN A 3 -14.81 -13.35 -21.46
C ASN A 3 -14.87 -12.25 -20.40
N ARG A 4 -14.64 -12.64 -19.14
CA ARG A 4 -14.28 -11.69 -18.08
C ARG A 4 -12.87 -11.21 -18.38
N ARG A 5 -12.76 -10.21 -19.27
CA ARG A 5 -11.52 -9.44 -19.42
C ARG A 5 -11.19 -8.94 -18.01
N HIS A 6 -10.21 -9.57 -17.36
CA HIS A 6 -9.54 -8.97 -16.22
C HIS A 6 -8.97 -7.66 -16.77
N SER A 7 -9.69 -6.56 -16.52
CA SER A 7 -9.13 -5.23 -16.71
C SER A 7 -7.85 -5.22 -15.90
N ALA A 8 -6.72 -5.01 -16.58
CA ALA A 8 -5.38 -5.06 -16.01
C ALA A 8 -5.36 -4.51 -14.57
N ASP A 9 -4.91 -5.33 -13.62
CA ASP A 9 -4.47 -4.90 -12.30
C ASP A 9 -3.31 -3.90 -12.54
N LYS A 10 -3.67 -2.64 -12.85
CA LYS A 10 -2.73 -1.63 -13.32
C LYS A 10 -1.87 -1.25 -12.15
N ALA A 11 -0.72 -1.91 -12.03
CA ALA A 11 0.30 -1.49 -11.11
C ALA A 11 0.80 -0.08 -11.51
N LEU A 12 0.58 0.90 -10.63
CA LEU A 12 1.07 2.26 -10.77
C LEU A 12 2.19 2.52 -9.76
N PRO A 13 3.12 3.45 -10.05
CA PRO A 13 4.05 3.93 -9.02
C PRO A 13 3.27 4.52 -7.87
N LEU A 14 3.66 4.22 -6.63
CA LEU A 14 3.07 4.79 -5.41
C LEU A 14 3.04 6.32 -5.48
N ALA A 15 4.03 6.93 -6.14
CA ALA A 15 4.11 8.35 -6.43
C ALA A 15 2.88 8.96 -7.14
N LEU A 16 2.13 8.16 -7.90
CA LEU A 16 0.93 8.60 -8.63
C LEU A 16 -0.36 8.42 -7.82
N ALA A 17 -0.34 7.58 -6.80
CA ALA A 17 -1.53 7.27 -6.01
C ALA A 17 -2.04 8.49 -5.21
N GLY A 18 -3.36 8.60 -5.08
CA GLY A 18 -4.06 9.73 -4.46
C GLY A 18 -3.89 9.78 -2.94
N GLU A 19 -3.98 10.98 -2.36
CA GLU A 19 -4.07 11.09 -0.91
C GLU A 19 -5.38 10.47 -0.40
N GLY A 20 -5.30 9.69 0.68
CA GLY A 20 -6.44 8.93 1.22
C GLY A 20 -6.66 7.57 0.57
N GLU A 21 -6.01 7.26 -0.55
CA GLU A 21 -6.16 5.96 -1.22
C GLU A 21 -5.51 4.81 -0.44
N HIS A 22 -6.17 3.65 -0.50
CA HIS A 22 -5.64 2.38 -0.02
C HIS A 22 -5.06 1.62 -1.20
N VAL A 23 -3.81 1.20 -1.05
CA VAL A 23 -3.06 0.53 -2.11
C VAL A 23 -2.27 -0.63 -1.56
N ARG A 24 -2.06 -1.65 -2.37
CA ARG A 24 -1.24 -2.82 -2.04
C ARG A 24 0.05 -2.79 -2.82
N ILE A 25 1.17 -2.99 -2.13
CA ILE A 25 2.48 -3.08 -2.77
C ILE A 25 2.54 -4.38 -3.58
N HIS A 26 2.66 -4.26 -4.90
CA HIS A 26 2.75 -5.39 -5.82
C HIS A 26 4.17 -5.60 -6.36
N GLY A 27 5.02 -4.58 -6.34
CA GLY A 27 6.37 -4.69 -6.86
C GLY A 27 7.32 -3.60 -6.34
N LEU A 28 8.61 -3.88 -6.34
CA LEU A 28 9.66 -2.94 -5.92
C LEU A 28 10.72 -2.86 -7.04
N LYS A 29 10.73 -1.75 -7.78
CA LYS A 29 11.69 -1.45 -8.86
C LYS A 29 12.96 -0.80 -8.29
N GLY A 30 13.62 -1.51 -7.38
CA GLY A 30 14.83 -1.09 -6.70
C GLY A 30 15.91 -2.17 -6.71
N GLY A 31 17.18 -1.77 -6.56
CA GLY A 31 18.23 -2.72 -6.22
C GLY A 31 18.02 -3.33 -4.83
N LYS A 32 18.76 -4.39 -4.52
CA LYS A 32 18.63 -5.17 -3.26
C LYS A 32 18.63 -4.29 -1.99
N GLY A 33 19.45 -3.23 -1.94
CA GLY A 33 19.52 -2.34 -0.80
C GLY A 33 18.23 -1.53 -0.55
N LEU A 34 17.57 -1.05 -1.62
CA LEU A 34 16.29 -0.35 -1.50
C LEU A 34 15.20 -1.31 -1.05
N THR A 35 15.13 -2.48 -1.65
CA THR A 35 14.16 -3.52 -1.32
C THR A 35 14.28 -3.92 0.15
N ARG A 36 15.50 -4.17 0.64
CA ARG A 36 15.76 -4.49 2.06
C ARG A 36 15.32 -3.36 2.97
N ARG A 37 15.70 -2.12 2.69
CA ARG A 37 15.28 -0.96 3.49
C ARG A 37 13.76 -0.80 3.54
N LEU A 38 13.04 -1.03 2.44
CA LEU A 38 11.58 -0.98 2.44
C LEU A 38 10.98 -2.12 3.27
N MET A 39 11.52 -3.33 3.16
CA MET A 39 11.10 -4.47 4.00
C MET A 39 11.35 -4.21 5.49
N ASP A 40 12.51 -3.66 5.86
CA ASP A 40 12.84 -3.30 7.25
C ASP A 40 11.90 -2.22 7.80
N LEU A 41 11.35 -1.36 6.93
CA LEU A 41 10.33 -0.37 7.25
C LEU A 41 8.89 -0.93 7.21
N GLY A 42 8.71 -2.25 7.08
CA GLY A 42 7.39 -2.89 7.01
C GLY A 42 6.64 -2.70 5.69
N LEU A 43 7.30 -2.17 4.66
CA LEU A 43 6.80 -1.95 3.30
C LEU A 43 7.22 -3.10 2.37
N ALA A 44 6.88 -4.32 2.76
CA ALA A 44 7.13 -5.52 1.98
C ALA A 44 6.13 -5.69 0.82
N LEU A 45 6.43 -6.62 -0.09
CA LEU A 45 5.48 -7.05 -1.11
C LEU A 45 4.21 -7.62 -0.45
N GLY A 46 3.04 -7.30 -0.99
CA GLY A 46 1.74 -7.66 -0.44
C GLY A 46 1.27 -6.76 0.71
N SER A 47 2.12 -5.88 1.25
CA SER A 47 1.71 -4.94 2.28
C SER A 47 0.66 -3.96 1.75
N GLU A 48 -0.42 -3.81 2.50
CA GLU A 48 -1.38 -2.74 2.32
C GLU A 48 -0.91 -1.48 3.02
N VAL A 49 -1.04 -0.36 2.32
CA VAL A 49 -0.71 0.95 2.84
C VAL A 49 -1.76 1.96 2.42
N ARG A 50 -1.99 2.94 3.29
CA ARG A 50 -2.84 4.09 3.02
C ARG A 50 -1.96 5.31 2.80
N ILE A 51 -2.24 6.11 1.78
CA ILE A 51 -1.55 7.37 1.59
C ILE A 51 -2.15 8.39 2.54
N ILE A 52 -1.35 8.87 3.48
CA ILE A 52 -1.77 9.85 4.49
C ILE A 52 -1.59 11.27 3.98
N GLN A 53 -0.46 11.55 3.32
CA GLN A 53 -0.14 12.89 2.88
C GLN A 53 0.79 12.87 1.68
N ARG A 54 0.55 13.75 0.69
CA ARG A 54 1.51 14.04 -0.38
C ARG A 54 2.19 15.38 -0.13
N ARG A 55 3.49 15.47 -0.39
CA ARG A 55 4.27 16.70 -0.26
C ARG A 55 4.73 17.21 -1.64
N PRO A 56 4.89 18.53 -1.80
CA PRO A 56 5.56 19.10 -2.97
C PRO A 56 6.94 18.45 -3.18
N GLY A 57 7.31 18.20 -4.44
CA GLY A 57 8.56 17.51 -4.77
C GLY A 57 8.47 15.98 -4.73
N GLY A 58 7.29 15.40 -4.52
CA GLY A 58 7.02 13.97 -4.72
C GLY A 58 7.28 13.06 -3.50
N ALA A 59 7.69 13.63 -2.37
CA ALA A 59 7.72 12.92 -1.10
C ALA A 59 6.29 12.68 -0.59
N MET A 60 6.09 11.62 0.18
CA MET A 60 4.78 11.25 0.71
C MET A 60 4.88 10.47 2.01
N ILE A 61 3.78 10.47 2.76
CA ILE A 61 3.64 9.72 4.00
C ILE A 61 2.62 8.62 3.75
N VAL A 62 3.02 7.38 3.99
CA VAL A 62 2.13 6.22 3.96
C VAL A 62 1.96 5.65 5.36
N ALA A 63 0.77 5.12 5.64
CA ALA A 63 0.47 4.41 6.87
C ALA A 63 0.16 2.95 6.60
N ARG A 64 0.65 2.08 7.49
CA ARG A 64 0.31 0.67 7.58
C ARG A 64 -0.05 0.36 9.03
N GLY A 65 -1.34 0.23 9.33
CA GLY A 65 -1.81 0.18 10.72
C GLY A 65 -1.30 1.39 11.51
N ASN A 66 -0.55 1.15 12.59
CA ASN A 66 0.03 2.21 13.43
C ASN A 66 1.39 2.74 12.92
N LEU A 67 1.97 2.13 11.90
CA LEU A 67 3.26 2.55 11.35
C LEU A 67 3.06 3.64 10.30
N ARG A 68 3.78 4.76 10.44
CA ARG A 68 3.84 5.84 9.43
C ARG A 68 5.24 5.92 8.85
N VAL A 69 5.36 5.84 7.54
CA VAL A 69 6.64 5.87 6.83
C VAL A 69 6.63 7.03 5.84
N ALA A 70 7.64 7.90 5.96
CA ALA A 70 7.91 8.94 4.97
C ALA A 70 8.76 8.34 3.84
N LEU A 71 8.24 8.41 2.62
CA LEU A 71 8.92 7.99 1.39
C LEU A 71 9.29 9.22 0.57
N GLY A 72 10.56 9.34 0.24
CA GLY A 72 11.01 10.35 -0.72
C GLY A 72 10.54 10.02 -2.14
N ALA A 73 10.53 11.02 -3.03
CA ALA A 73 10.07 10.88 -4.41
C ALA A 73 10.75 9.73 -5.17
N GLY A 74 12.07 9.58 -5.02
CA GLY A 74 12.81 8.51 -5.68
C GLY A 74 12.44 7.11 -5.19
N MET A 75 11.98 6.95 -3.94
CA MET A 75 11.46 5.68 -3.44
C MET A 75 10.02 5.46 -3.92
N ALA A 76 9.16 6.47 -3.79
CA ALA A 76 7.76 6.40 -4.20
C ALA A 76 7.58 6.05 -5.70
N GLN A 77 8.49 6.50 -6.57
CA GLN A 77 8.50 6.16 -8.00
C GLN A 77 8.88 4.69 -8.28
N LYS A 78 9.57 4.04 -7.34
CA LYS A 78 10.06 2.66 -7.47
C LYS A 78 9.13 1.64 -6.83
N VAL A 79 8.28 2.06 -5.91
CA VAL A 79 7.26 1.19 -5.31
C VAL A 79 6.08 1.10 -6.27
N MET A 80 5.79 -0.10 -6.76
CA MET A 80 4.64 -0.39 -7.62
C MET A 80 3.49 -0.88 -6.77
N VAL A 81 2.34 -0.25 -6.91
CA VAL A 81 1.14 -0.55 -6.14
C VAL A 81 -0.07 -0.75 -7.03
N THR A 82 -1.03 -1.52 -6.54
CA THR A 82 -2.36 -1.63 -7.13
C THR A 82 -3.37 -1.06 -6.16
N ILE A 83 -4.42 -0.42 -6.68
CA ILE A 83 -5.51 0.09 -5.84
C ILE A 83 -6.28 -1.13 -5.35
N SER A 84 -6.08 -1.48 -4.09
CA SER A 84 -6.86 -2.52 -3.44
C SER A 84 -7.92 -1.84 -2.59
N PRO A 85 -9.22 -2.17 -2.74
CA PRO A 85 -10.18 -1.84 -1.69
C PRO A 85 -9.65 -2.39 -0.36
N PRO A 86 -9.83 -1.68 0.76
CA PRO A 86 -9.38 -2.16 2.06
C PRO A 86 -9.92 -3.57 2.24
N GLU A 87 -9.03 -4.56 2.30
CA GLU A 87 -9.45 -5.96 2.43
C GLU A 87 -10.20 -6.06 3.75
N LYS A 88 -11.43 -6.58 3.67
CA LYS A 88 -12.36 -6.72 4.78
C LYS A 88 -11.63 -7.20 6.03
N PRO A 89 -11.96 -6.67 7.23
CA PRO A 89 -11.44 -7.22 8.47
C PRO A 89 -11.69 -8.73 8.43
N ARG A 90 -10.60 -9.50 8.56
CA ARG A 90 -10.68 -10.96 8.63
C ARG A 90 -11.74 -11.28 9.69
N ASP A 91 -12.67 -12.14 9.32
CA ASP A 91 -13.90 -12.42 10.07
C ASP A 91 -13.66 -12.92 11.51
N ASP A 92 -12.41 -13.16 11.90
CA ASP A 92 -11.96 -13.53 13.25
C ASP A 92 -12.13 -12.41 14.32
N GLU A 93 -12.16 -11.13 13.94
CA GLU A 93 -12.32 -10.02 14.91
C GLU A 93 -13.80 -9.74 15.25
N MET A 94 -14.76 -10.36 14.53
CA MET A 94 -16.19 -10.19 14.78
C MET A 94 -16.69 -11.00 16.00
N LEU A 95 -15.88 -11.90 16.57
CA LEU A 95 -16.22 -12.66 17.78
C LEU A 95 -15.90 -11.90 19.09
N ALA A 96 -15.22 -10.75 19.05
CA ALA A 96 -14.72 -10.11 20.27
C ALA A 96 -15.57 -8.93 20.82
N ASN A 97 -16.50 -8.35 20.06
CA ASN A 97 -17.36 -7.25 20.55
C ASN A 97 -18.76 -7.71 20.99
N GLY A 98 -18.82 -8.87 21.65
CA GLY A 98 -20.01 -9.42 22.28
C GLY A 98 -20.08 -9.24 23.80
N ALA A 99 -19.46 -8.21 24.39
CA ALA A 99 -19.55 -7.98 25.83
C ALA A 99 -19.39 -6.50 26.23
N ALA A 100 -20.50 -5.77 26.22
CA ALA A 100 -20.83 -4.75 27.23
C ALA A 100 -22.29 -4.34 27.01
N ALA A 101 -23.19 -5.14 27.58
CA ALA A 101 -24.51 -4.67 27.99
C ALA A 101 -24.37 -3.72 29.18
#